data_AF-A0A432WCC2-F1
#
_entry.id   AF-A0A432WCC2-F1
#
_cell.length_a   1.000
_cell.length_b   1.000
_cell.length_c   1.000
_cell.angle_alpha   90.00
_cell.angle_beta   90.00
_cell.angle_gamma   90.00
#
_symmetry.space_group_name_H-M   'P 1'
#
loop_
_entity.id
_entity.type
_entity.pdbx_description
1 polymer ?
#
loop_
_entity_poly.entity_id
_entity_poly.type
_entity_poly.pdbx_seq_one_letter_code
_entity_poly.pdbx_strand_id
1 'polypeptide(L)'
;MFHVLFHRFMVSTALFLAATISAPAIAQTEGHATFRFGVGVGTEYGGLGGQVSRTTSTDRWTLGAGLTSTSTFYGETYGIALTYQRLDWIGQNSTRPDRHGLGVFIGPVGSSHRSTFSDGQWDSRSSTTYGAGVLYNFFPQGANQRSWILGLSAGYGSDSVRNVTSVGFNLGYQF
;
A
#
# COMPACT_ATOMS: atom_id res chain seq x y z
N MET A 1 -15.97 13.33 35.08
CA MET A 1 -16.09 14.20 33.88
C MET A 1 -15.04 13.84 32.83
N PHE A 2 -14.94 12.55 32.46
CA PHE A 2 -13.96 12.05 31.46
C PHE A 2 -14.59 11.06 30.44
N HIS A 3 -15.91 10.83 30.53
CA HIS A 3 -16.63 9.85 29.70
C HIS A 3 -17.29 10.43 28.44
N VAL A 4 -17.22 11.75 28.22
CA VAL A 4 -17.91 12.43 27.10
C VAL A 4 -16.94 12.77 25.95
N LEU A 5 -15.63 12.69 26.16
CA LEU A 5 -14.63 13.06 25.14
C LEU A 5 -14.34 11.94 24.13
N PHE A 6 -14.61 10.67 24.48
CA PHE A 6 -14.30 9.52 23.61
C PHE A 6 -15.28 9.34 22.44
N HIS A 7 -16.51 9.83 22.57
CA HIS A 7 -17.51 9.72 21.50
C HIS A 7 -17.37 10.80 20.41
N ARG A 8 -16.66 11.90 20.67
CA ARG A 8 -16.48 12.97 19.69
C ARG A 8 -15.32 12.75 18.73
N PHE A 9 -14.43 11.79 19.00
CA PHE A 9 -13.31 11.47 18.10
C PHE A 9 -13.68 10.40 17.05
N MET A 10 -14.63 9.50 17.33
CA MET A 10 -15.05 8.45 16.37
C MET A 10 -15.98 8.96 15.25
N VAL A 11 -16.67 10.08 15.45
CA VAL A 11 -17.57 10.64 14.42
C VAL A 11 -16.82 11.50 13.40
N SER A 12 -15.67 12.07 13.79
CA SER A 12 -14.91 12.96 12.90
C SER A 12 -14.04 12.22 11.87
N THR A 13 -13.66 10.96 12.13
CA THR A 13 -12.91 10.12 11.17
C THR A 13 -13.83 9.51 10.10
N ALA A 14 -15.11 9.29 10.42
CA ALA A 14 -16.10 8.80 9.46
C ALA A 14 -16.49 9.85 8.40
N LEU A 15 -16.42 11.15 8.76
CA LEU A 15 -16.80 12.24 7.84
C LEU A 15 -15.75 12.52 6.76
N PHE A 16 -14.48 12.16 6.99
CA PHE A 16 -13.43 12.28 5.96
C PHE A 16 -13.45 11.17 4.91
N LEU A 17 -14.05 10.01 5.24
CA LEU A 17 -14.15 8.88 4.31
C LEU A 17 -15.33 8.99 3.34
N ALA A 18 -16.34 9.81 3.65
CA ALA A 18 -17.53 10.00 2.81
C ALA A 18 -17.38 11.14 1.78
N ALA A 19 -16.44 12.07 1.97
CA ALA A 19 -16.31 13.27 1.14
C ALA A 19 -15.45 13.10 -0.13
N THR A 20 -14.79 11.96 -0.33
CA THR A 20 -13.93 11.69 -1.50
C THR A 20 -14.60 10.86 -2.59
N ILE A 21 -15.84 10.41 -2.38
CA ILE A 21 -16.57 9.55 -3.35
C ILE A 21 -17.14 10.35 -4.54
N SER A 22 -17.12 11.68 -4.50
CA SER A 22 -17.75 12.55 -5.50
C SER A 22 -16.79 13.49 -6.25
N ALA A 23 -15.54 13.08 -6.49
CA ALA A 23 -14.71 13.77 -7.48
C ALA A 23 -15.11 13.30 -8.90
N PRO A 24 -15.49 14.22 -9.81
CA PRO A 24 -15.84 13.85 -11.18
C PRO A 24 -14.63 13.24 -11.88
N ALA A 25 -14.89 12.17 -12.62
CA ALA A 25 -13.93 11.47 -13.45
C ALA A 25 -13.15 12.45 -14.33
N ILE A 26 -11.84 12.53 -14.13
CA ILE A 26 -10.94 13.22 -15.07
C ILE A 26 -11.03 12.47 -16.39
N ALA A 27 -11.46 13.22 -17.41
CA ALA A 27 -11.88 12.73 -18.72
C ALA A 27 -10.75 12.07 -19.53
N GLN A 28 -11.21 11.19 -20.40
CA GLN A 28 -10.48 10.32 -21.33
C GLN A 28 -9.78 11.12 -22.44
N THR A 29 -8.60 10.67 -22.84
CA THR A 29 -8.01 10.95 -24.16
C THR A 29 -7.13 9.75 -24.55
N GLU A 30 -7.12 9.34 -25.82
CA GLU A 30 -6.52 8.08 -26.27
C GLU A 30 -4.99 8.04 -26.09
N GLY A 31 -4.47 7.00 -25.43
CA GLY A 31 -3.07 6.91 -25.02
C GLY A 31 -2.76 7.54 -23.65
N HIS A 32 -3.76 8.08 -22.96
CA HIS A 32 -3.56 8.80 -21.70
C HIS A 32 -3.56 7.88 -20.49
N ALA A 33 -2.59 8.13 -19.61
CA ALA A 33 -2.54 7.50 -18.31
C ALA A 33 -3.79 7.85 -17.49
N THR A 34 -4.43 6.82 -16.92
CA THR A 34 -5.59 6.97 -16.05
C THR A 34 -5.13 6.96 -14.61
N PHE A 35 -5.64 7.90 -13.81
CA PHE A 35 -5.44 7.90 -12.37
C PHE A 35 -6.51 7.05 -11.68
N ARG A 36 -6.07 6.20 -10.76
CA ARG A 36 -6.91 5.31 -9.96
C ARG A 36 -6.59 5.50 -8.50
N PHE A 37 -7.59 5.35 -7.66
CA PHE A 37 -7.43 5.31 -6.22
C PHE A 37 -7.78 3.91 -5.74
N GLY A 38 -7.12 3.45 -4.69
CA GLY A 38 -7.41 2.15 -4.12
C GLY A 38 -7.20 2.11 -2.62
N VAL A 39 -7.77 1.10 -2.00
CA VAL A 39 -7.57 0.77 -0.59
C VAL A 39 -7.29 -0.71 -0.46
N GLY A 40 -6.46 -1.07 0.51
CA GLY A 40 -6.05 -2.45 0.64
C GLY A 40 -5.00 -2.67 1.71
N VAL A 41 -4.49 -3.88 1.71
CA VAL A 41 -3.38 -4.34 2.55
C VAL A 41 -2.27 -4.88 1.66
N GLY A 42 -1.03 -4.58 2.03
CA GLY A 42 0.16 -5.09 1.39
C GLY A 42 1.15 -3.99 1.06
N THR A 43 2.22 -4.36 0.38
CA THR A 43 3.34 -3.48 0.11
C THR A 43 2.97 -2.35 -0.84
N GLU A 44 2.05 -2.57 -1.79
CA GLU A 44 1.57 -1.52 -2.71
C GLU A 44 0.82 -0.40 -1.98
N TYR A 45 0.19 -0.71 -0.83
CA TYR A 45 -0.57 0.22 0.00
C TYR A 45 0.24 0.78 1.17
N GLY A 46 1.54 0.46 1.26
CA GLY A 46 2.39 0.84 2.39
C GLY A 46 1.96 0.20 3.72
N GLY A 47 1.27 -0.95 3.69
CA GLY A 47 0.62 -1.57 4.85
C GLY A 47 -0.88 -1.73 4.64
N LEU A 48 -1.69 -1.52 5.68
CA LEU A 48 -3.14 -1.33 5.56
C LEU A 48 -3.41 0.15 5.28
N GLY A 49 -3.86 0.49 4.07
CA GLY A 49 -3.94 1.88 3.67
C GLY A 49 -4.56 2.12 2.31
N GLY A 50 -4.16 3.24 1.72
CA GLY A 50 -4.65 3.72 0.43
C GLY A 50 -3.52 3.90 -0.56
N GLN A 51 -3.89 3.97 -1.83
CA GLN A 51 -2.95 4.23 -2.91
C GLN A 51 -3.55 5.12 -4.00
N VAL A 52 -2.68 5.79 -4.73
CA VAL A 52 -2.97 6.43 -6.02
C VAL A 52 -2.06 5.82 -7.07
N SER A 53 -2.63 5.46 -8.22
CA SER A 53 -1.86 4.89 -9.32
C SER A 53 -2.11 5.59 -10.65
N ARG A 54 -1.05 5.76 -11.42
CA ARG A 54 -1.06 6.19 -12.82
C ARG A 54 -0.89 4.95 -13.70
N THR A 55 -1.93 4.58 -14.44
CA THR A 55 -1.97 3.36 -15.25
C THR A 55 -2.09 3.70 -16.73
N THR A 56 -1.20 3.17 -17.56
CA THR A 56 -1.31 3.19 -19.03
C THR A 56 -1.74 1.81 -19.55
N SER A 57 -1.64 1.59 -20.87
CA SER A 57 -1.84 0.26 -21.47
C SER A 57 -0.73 -0.74 -21.15
N THR A 58 0.48 -0.28 -20.80
CA THR A 58 1.66 -1.15 -20.64
C THR A 58 2.29 -1.05 -19.27
N ASP A 59 2.11 0.06 -18.56
CA ASP A 59 2.75 0.30 -17.27
C ASP A 59 1.84 0.91 -16.22
N ARG A 60 2.21 0.71 -14.96
CA ARG A 60 1.51 1.25 -13.80
C ARG A 60 2.52 1.73 -12.77
N TRP A 61 2.35 2.97 -12.35
CA TRP A 61 3.06 3.56 -11.21
C TRP A 61 2.08 3.72 -10.06
N THR A 62 2.43 3.24 -8.87
CA THR A 62 1.59 3.38 -7.68
C THR A 62 2.35 4.04 -6.54
N LEU A 63 1.74 5.02 -5.88
CA LEU A 63 2.17 5.57 -4.60
C LEU A 63 1.15 5.16 -3.53
N GLY A 64 1.59 4.43 -2.52
CA GLY A 64 0.77 3.95 -1.41
C GLY A 64 1.24 4.48 -0.06
N ALA A 65 0.31 4.61 0.87
CA ALA A 65 0.60 4.94 2.25
C ALA A 65 -0.39 4.26 3.20
N GLY A 66 0.11 3.71 4.31
CA GLY A 66 -0.70 2.90 5.21
C GLY A 66 -0.03 2.58 6.54
N LEU A 67 -0.76 1.85 7.37
CA LEU A 67 -0.33 1.33 8.66
C LEU A 67 0.44 0.01 8.47
N THR A 68 1.70 -0.05 8.86
CA THR A 68 2.56 -1.24 8.69
C THR A 68 2.55 -2.15 9.91
N SER A 69 2.41 -1.59 11.11
CA SER A 69 2.26 -2.36 12.35
C SER A 69 1.43 -1.60 13.36
N THR A 70 0.73 -2.35 14.21
CA THR A 70 0.03 -1.83 15.39
C THR A 70 0.36 -2.71 16.57
N SER A 71 0.71 -2.09 17.69
CA SER A 71 0.95 -2.78 18.95
C SER A 71 0.45 -1.96 20.11
N THR A 72 -0.21 -2.61 21.06
CA THR A 72 -0.59 -2.03 22.35
C THR A 72 0.60 -1.54 23.16
N PHE A 73 1.80 -2.08 22.92
CA PHE A 73 3.03 -1.70 23.65
C PHE A 73 3.90 -0.71 22.88
N TYR A 74 3.92 -0.77 21.54
CA TYR A 74 4.86 0.00 20.71
C TYR A 74 4.19 1.06 19.82
N GLY A 75 2.87 1.21 19.92
CA GLY A 75 2.10 2.16 19.12
C GLY A 75 1.87 1.72 17.68
N GLU A 76 1.60 2.71 16.83
CA GLU A 76 1.32 2.54 15.41
C GLU A 76 2.50 2.99 14.56
N THR A 77 2.84 2.22 13.53
CA THR A 77 3.84 2.61 12.53
C THR A 77 3.23 2.69 11.15
N TYR A 78 3.67 3.70 10.41
CA TYR A 78 3.18 3.99 9.07
C TYR A 78 4.28 3.79 8.04
N GLY A 79 3.89 3.48 6.82
CA GLY A 79 4.77 3.23 5.69
C GLY A 79 4.28 3.93 4.43
N ILE A 80 5.22 4.28 3.57
CA ILE A 80 4.96 4.74 2.20
C ILE A 80 5.64 3.79 1.20
N ALA A 81 5.02 3.56 0.06
CA ALA A 81 5.55 2.69 -0.96
C ALA A 81 5.42 3.30 -2.35
N LEU A 82 6.45 3.13 -3.17
CA LEU A 82 6.44 3.44 -4.59
C LEU A 82 6.62 2.14 -5.36
N THR A 83 5.73 1.89 -6.32
CA THR A 83 5.70 0.67 -7.11
C THR A 83 5.67 1.02 -8.60
N TYR A 84 6.39 0.22 -9.39
CA TYR A 84 6.32 0.23 -10.86
C TYR A 84 6.04 -1.17 -11.38
N GLN A 85 5.04 -1.33 -12.25
CA GLN A 85 4.67 -2.60 -12.85
C GLN A 85 4.54 -2.51 -14.36
N ARG A 86 4.90 -3.59 -15.03
CA ARG A 86 4.61 -3.85 -16.44
C ARG A 86 3.41 -4.76 -16.54
N LEU A 87 2.42 -4.31 -17.31
CA LEU A 87 1.13 -4.98 -17.52
C LEU A 87 1.15 -5.84 -18.79
N ASP A 88 2.12 -5.62 -19.65
CA ASP A 88 2.25 -6.25 -20.95
C ASP A 88 3.24 -7.42 -20.94
N TRP A 89 3.78 -7.85 -19.81
CA TRP A 89 4.75 -8.95 -19.78
C TRP A 89 4.13 -10.34 -19.71
N ILE A 90 2.91 -10.45 -19.18
CA ILE A 90 2.23 -11.72 -18.94
C ILE A 90 0.87 -11.69 -19.63
N GLY A 91 0.57 -12.70 -20.44
CA GLY A 91 -0.74 -12.81 -21.08
C GLY A 91 -0.95 -11.93 -22.32
N GLN A 92 0.12 -11.51 -23.01
CA GLN A 92 0.06 -10.70 -24.24
C GLN A 92 -0.87 -11.29 -25.33
N ASN A 93 -0.97 -12.62 -25.40
CA ASN A 93 -1.80 -13.31 -26.39
C ASN A 93 -3.25 -13.57 -25.91
N SER A 94 -3.65 -12.95 -24.80
CA SER A 94 -5.00 -13.08 -24.24
C SER A 94 -5.92 -11.97 -24.75
N THR A 95 -7.24 -12.20 -24.68
CA THR A 95 -8.25 -11.18 -24.95
C THR A 95 -8.23 -10.02 -23.94
N ARG A 96 -7.50 -10.17 -22.83
CA ARG A 96 -7.30 -9.13 -21.80
C ARG A 96 -5.83 -9.14 -21.32
N PRO A 97 -4.92 -8.45 -22.03
CA PRO A 97 -3.50 -8.48 -21.70
C PRO A 97 -3.17 -7.77 -20.38
N ASP A 98 -3.99 -6.81 -19.95
CA ASP A 98 -3.76 -5.95 -18.78
C ASP A 98 -4.17 -6.56 -17.43
N ARG A 99 -4.41 -7.87 -17.37
CA ARG A 99 -4.83 -8.56 -16.13
C ARG A 99 -3.68 -8.91 -15.20
N HIS A 100 -2.44 -8.88 -15.68
CA HIS A 100 -1.28 -9.34 -14.94
C HIS A 100 -0.23 -8.23 -14.91
N GLY A 101 0.19 -7.82 -13.71
CA GLY A 101 1.26 -6.85 -13.51
C GLY A 101 2.46 -7.51 -12.84
N LEU A 102 3.63 -7.42 -13.43
CA LEU A 102 4.90 -7.81 -12.80
C LEU A 102 5.78 -6.58 -12.65
N GLY A 103 6.38 -6.40 -11.48
CA GLY A 103 7.04 -5.15 -11.17
C GLY A 103 7.99 -5.19 -9.99
N VAL A 104 8.41 -3.99 -9.61
CA VAL A 104 9.30 -3.72 -8.49
C VAL A 104 8.67 -2.68 -7.57
N PHE A 105 9.07 -2.69 -6.30
CA PHE A 105 8.70 -1.66 -5.34
C PHE A 105 9.89 -1.21 -4.52
N ILE A 106 9.75 -0.01 -3.95
CA ILE A 106 10.53 0.50 -2.83
C ILE A 106 9.53 0.88 -1.74
N GLY A 107 9.69 0.35 -0.53
CA GLY A 107 8.69 0.52 0.53
C GLY A 107 8.97 -0.33 1.77
N PRO A 108 7.95 -0.51 2.64
CA PRO A 108 8.06 -1.32 3.85
C PRO A 108 8.34 -2.78 3.51
N VAL A 109 9.38 -3.36 4.11
CA VAL A 109 9.70 -4.80 4.03
C VAL A 109 9.69 -5.46 5.41
N GLY A 110 9.36 -4.71 6.45
CA GLY A 110 9.24 -5.23 7.81
C GLY A 110 9.09 -4.12 8.83
N SER A 111 9.04 -4.52 10.09
CA SER A 111 9.04 -3.62 11.25
C SER A 111 10.10 -4.06 12.24
N SER A 112 10.93 -3.14 12.70
CA SER A 112 11.87 -3.37 13.79
C SER A 112 11.29 -2.84 15.10
N HIS A 113 11.44 -3.64 16.16
CA HIS A 113 11.09 -3.26 17.53
C HIS A 113 12.40 -3.13 18.31
N ARG A 114 12.61 -1.98 18.94
CA ARG A 114 13.77 -1.74 19.80
C ARG A 114 13.28 -1.31 21.18
N SER A 115 13.67 -2.07 22.19
CA SER A 115 13.48 -1.72 23.59
C SER A 115 14.82 -1.35 24.19
N THR A 116 14.90 -0.16 24.76
CA THR A 116 16.09 0.38 25.42
C THR A 116 15.73 0.68 26.86
N PHE A 117 16.56 0.25 27.81
CA PHE A 117 16.41 0.60 29.22
C PHE A 117 17.30 1.80 29.52
N SER A 118 16.72 2.93 29.89
CA SER A 118 17.42 4.17 30.27
C SER A 118 16.70 4.82 31.45
N ASP A 119 17.45 5.37 32.40
CA ASP A 119 16.93 6.12 33.56
C ASP A 119 15.85 5.37 34.38
N GLY A 120 16.00 4.05 34.50
CA GLY A 120 15.04 3.22 35.25
C GLY A 120 13.72 2.95 34.52
N GLN A 121 13.57 3.39 33.27
CA GLN A 121 12.39 3.21 32.45
C GLN A 121 12.71 2.42 31.17
N TRP A 122 11.70 1.70 30.68
CA TRP A 122 11.75 1.02 29.38
C TRP A 122 11.20 1.97 28.31
N ASP A 123 12.05 2.39 27.38
CA ASP A 123 11.63 3.08 26.15
C ASP A 123 11.57 2.07 25.01
N SER A 124 10.41 2.00 24.36
CA SER A 124 10.06 0.96 23.40
C SER A 124 9.58 1.64 22.13
N ARG A 125 10.36 1.52 21.05
CA ARG A 125 10.07 2.17 19.77
C ARG A 125 9.92 1.13 18.65
N SER A 126 8.86 1.28 17.87
CA SER A 126 8.67 0.55 16.61
C SER A 126 9.03 1.45 15.43
N SER A 127 9.69 0.89 14.43
CA SER A 127 10.04 1.58 13.19
C SER A 127 9.82 0.69 11.98
N THR A 128 9.40 1.30 10.88
CA THR A 128 9.27 0.62 9.58
C THR A 128 10.66 0.40 8.98
N THR A 129 10.99 -0.84 8.62
CA THR A 129 12.19 -1.16 7.84
C THR A 129 11.85 -1.01 6.36
N TYR A 130 12.60 -0.16 5.66
CA TYR A 130 12.44 0.07 4.23
C TYR A 130 13.39 -0.80 3.41
N GLY A 131 12.94 -1.17 2.23
CA GLY A 131 13.70 -1.98 1.30
C GLY A 131 13.14 -1.89 -0.11
N ALA A 132 13.58 -2.81 -0.95
CA ALA A 132 13.12 -2.93 -2.32
C ALA A 132 12.83 -4.40 -2.64
N GLY A 133 12.02 -4.62 -3.66
CA GLY A 133 11.64 -5.98 -4.02
C GLY A 133 10.90 -6.07 -5.33
N VAL A 134 10.40 -7.26 -5.59
CA VAL A 134 9.56 -7.59 -6.74
C VAL A 134 8.14 -7.88 -6.27
N LEU A 135 7.18 -7.62 -7.14
CA LEU A 135 5.80 -7.99 -6.88
C LEU A 135 5.05 -8.34 -8.16
N TYR A 136 4.03 -9.16 -7.97
CA TYR A 136 3.10 -9.56 -9.00
C TYR A 136 1.68 -9.26 -8.53
N ASN A 137 0.86 -8.65 -9.39
CA ASN A 137 -0.55 -8.41 -9.14
C ASN A 137 -1.41 -8.98 -10.26
N PHE A 138 -2.57 -9.50 -9.90
CA PHE A 138 -3.64 -9.92 -10.77
C PHE A 138 -4.84 -8.97 -10.62
N PHE A 139 -5.32 -8.48 -11.76
CA PHE A 139 -6.44 -7.55 -11.88
C PHE A 139 -7.57 -8.27 -12.63
N PRO A 140 -8.59 -8.82 -11.94
CA PRO A 140 -9.62 -9.64 -12.60
C PRO A 140 -10.37 -8.90 -13.70
N GLN A 141 -10.54 -7.58 -13.62
CA GLN A 141 -11.18 -6.80 -14.68
C GLN A 141 -10.21 -6.01 -15.55
N GLY A 142 -8.90 -6.16 -15.34
CA GLY A 142 -7.86 -5.37 -16.00
C GLY A 142 -7.37 -4.22 -15.13
N ALA A 143 -6.08 -3.91 -15.22
CA ALA A 143 -5.41 -2.94 -14.36
C ALA A 143 -5.95 -1.51 -14.52
N ASN A 144 -6.59 -1.21 -15.66
CA ASN A 144 -7.22 0.09 -15.89
C ASN A 144 -8.73 0.12 -15.63
N GLN A 145 -9.29 -0.87 -14.93
CA GLN A 145 -10.71 -0.91 -14.57
C GLN A 145 -10.91 -0.98 -13.06
N ARG A 146 -12.12 -0.66 -12.60
CA ARG A 146 -12.50 -0.89 -11.20
C ARG A 146 -12.44 -2.38 -10.90
N SER A 147 -11.59 -2.80 -9.98
CA SER A 147 -11.39 -4.22 -9.71
C SER A 147 -10.75 -4.47 -8.36
N TRP A 148 -10.86 -5.71 -7.92
CA TRP A 148 -9.95 -6.27 -6.93
C TRP A 148 -8.52 -6.32 -7.47
N ILE A 149 -7.55 -6.25 -6.57
CA ILE A 149 -6.12 -6.45 -6.81
C ILE A 149 -5.69 -7.59 -5.90
N LEU A 150 -5.16 -8.66 -6.48
CA LEU A 150 -4.67 -9.84 -5.78
C LEU A 150 -3.21 -10.06 -6.15
N GLY A 151 -2.30 -10.02 -5.19
CA GLY A 151 -0.88 -10.06 -5.50
C GLY A 151 0.00 -10.72 -4.46
N LEU A 152 1.25 -10.90 -4.85
CA LEU A 152 2.33 -11.42 -4.04
C LEU A 152 3.54 -10.49 -4.19
N SER A 153 4.30 -10.31 -3.13
CA SER A 153 5.53 -9.54 -3.12
C SER A 153 6.63 -10.27 -2.38
N ALA A 154 7.87 -10.11 -2.86
CA ALA A 154 9.05 -10.53 -2.13
C ALA A 154 10.04 -9.37 -2.12
N GLY A 155 10.61 -9.06 -0.96
CA GLY A 155 11.49 -7.90 -0.81
C GLY A 155 12.62 -8.14 0.17
N TYR A 156 13.61 -7.29 0.05
CA TYR A 156 14.79 -7.28 0.90
C TYR A 156 15.07 -5.86 1.36
N GLY A 157 15.42 -5.71 2.63
CA GLY A 157 15.88 -4.46 3.22
C GLY A 157 16.97 -4.71 4.24
N SER A 158 17.65 -3.65 4.62
CA SER A 158 18.67 -3.68 5.65
C SER A 158 18.38 -2.58 6.65
N ASP A 159 18.41 -2.92 7.92
CA ASP A 159 18.48 -1.98 9.03
C ASP A 159 19.88 -2.11 9.65
N SER A 160 20.30 -1.08 10.38
CA SER A 160 21.56 -0.95 11.14
C SER A 160 22.02 -2.18 11.94
N VAL A 161 21.16 -3.17 12.16
CA VAL A 161 21.44 -4.37 12.96
C VAL A 161 21.17 -5.67 12.20
N ARG A 162 20.38 -5.68 11.11
CA ARG A 162 19.98 -6.92 10.44
C ARG A 162 19.52 -6.70 9.00
N ASN A 163 19.71 -7.73 8.19
CA ASN A 163 19.03 -7.87 6.91
C ASN A 163 17.65 -8.48 7.12
N VAL A 164 16.67 -8.00 6.36
CA VAL A 164 15.27 -8.43 6.44
C VAL A 164 14.83 -8.88 5.06
N THR A 165 14.42 -10.14 4.96
CA THR A 165 13.73 -10.68 3.78
C THR A 165 12.24 -10.81 4.11
N SER A 166 11.39 -10.37 3.19
CA SER A 166 9.94 -10.44 3.33
C SER A 166 9.30 -11.15 2.14
N VAL A 167 8.24 -11.90 2.43
CA VAL A 167 7.28 -12.39 1.46
C VAL A 167 5.91 -11.96 1.97
N GLY A 168 5.09 -11.42 1.08
CA GLY A 168 3.80 -10.84 1.43
C GLY A 168 2.77 -11.05 0.33
N PHE A 169 1.53 -10.74 0.67
CA PHE A 169 0.42 -10.68 -0.27
C PHE A 169 -0.10 -9.26 -0.36
N ASN A 170 -0.62 -8.89 -1.52
CA ASN A 170 -1.37 -7.66 -1.76
C ASN A 170 -2.84 -8.03 -1.95
N LEU A 171 -3.72 -7.38 -1.21
CA LEU A 171 -5.17 -7.49 -1.39
C LEU A 171 -5.79 -6.11 -1.28
N GLY A 172 -6.50 -5.68 -2.30
CA GLY A 172 -7.25 -4.42 -2.23
C GLY A 172 -8.23 -4.24 -3.36
N TYR A 173 -8.85 -3.08 -3.39
CA TYR A 173 -9.82 -2.68 -4.39
C TYR A 173 -9.47 -1.31 -4.97
N GLN A 174 -9.55 -1.16 -6.28
CA GLN A 174 -9.34 0.09 -6.99
C GLN A 174 -10.61 0.63 -7.63
N PHE A 175 -10.78 1.96 -7.58
CA PHE A 175 -11.94 2.74 -8.04
C PHE A 175 -11.68 3.49 -9.36
#